data_AF-A0A6J1W951-F1
#
_entry.id   AF-A0A6J1W951-F1
#
_cell.length_a   1.000
_cell.length_b   1.000
_cell.length_c   1.000
_cell.angle_alpha   90.00
_cell.angle_beta   90.00
_cell.angle_gamma   90.00
#
_symmetry.space_group_name_H-M   'P 1'
#
loop_
_entity.id
_entity.type
_entity.pdbx_description
1 polymer ?
#
loop_
_entity_poly.entity_id
_entity_poly.type
_entity_poly.pdbx_seq_one_letter_code
_entity_poly.pdbx_strand_id
1 'polypeptide(L)'
;LNRASQTYFFPIHLTDQLLPSAVFYATAGPLVFYFAMDRLIIQPYLRAQKEKDLEKQRESCASDTFQKKQEAEAAVRLMQESVRRIIEAEEARMGLIIVNAWYGKFVNDQSRRDEKAKVIDVTVPLQCLVKDSKLILTEASKAGLPGFYDPCIGEDKNLKVLYQFRGVLHQVMSADNEALRIPKQSHRIDMDS
;
A
#
# COMPACT_ATOMS: atom_id res chain seq x y z
N LEU A 1 -5.45 -30.40 85.15
CA LEU A 1 -5.44 -29.86 83.77
C LEU A 1 -6.45 -28.72 83.69
N ASN A 2 -6.00 -27.46 83.69
CA ASN A 2 -6.87 -26.31 83.41
C ASN A 2 -6.62 -25.85 81.97
N ARG A 3 -7.57 -26.13 81.07
CA ARG A 3 -7.59 -25.57 79.72
C ARG A 3 -8.18 -24.17 79.83
N ALA A 4 -7.33 -23.14 79.74
CA ALA A 4 -7.78 -21.77 79.61
C ALA A 4 -8.29 -21.53 78.18
N SER A 5 -9.61 -21.41 77.99
CA SER A 5 -10.19 -20.94 76.73
C SER A 5 -10.27 -19.42 76.77
N GLN A 6 -9.27 -18.75 76.20
CA GLN A 6 -9.32 -17.30 76.01
C GLN A 6 -9.90 -17.00 74.64
N THR A 7 -11.15 -16.54 74.61
CA THR A 7 -11.84 -16.14 73.39
C THR A 7 -11.46 -14.68 73.08
N TYR A 8 -10.65 -14.47 72.05
CA TYR A 8 -10.27 -13.13 71.60
C TYR A 8 -11.39 -12.53 70.76
N PHE A 9 -12.14 -11.60 71.34
CA PHE A 9 -13.16 -10.81 70.66
C PHE A 9 -12.52 -9.49 70.23
N PHE A 10 -12.24 -9.33 68.94
CA PHE A 10 -11.84 -8.04 68.35
C PHE A 10 -13.10 -7.36 67.81
N PRO A 11 -13.75 -6.43 68.53
CA PRO A 11 -14.85 -5.67 67.97
C PRO A 11 -14.28 -4.79 66.85
N ILE A 12 -14.59 -5.14 65.61
CA ILE A 12 -14.31 -4.28 64.47
C ILE A 12 -15.32 -3.13 64.58
N HIS A 13 -14.92 -2.03 65.23
CA HIS A 13 -15.70 -0.81 65.24
C HIS A 13 -15.70 -0.23 63.82
N LEU A 14 -16.68 -0.62 63.00
CA LEU A 14 -17.10 0.20 61.87
C LEU A 14 -17.69 1.47 62.48
N THR A 15 -17.06 2.60 62.20
CA THR A 15 -17.39 3.94 62.70
C THR A 15 -18.91 4.23 62.70
N ASP A 16 -19.39 4.82 63.80
CA ASP A 16 -20.83 4.95 64.14
C ASP A 16 -21.59 6.04 63.36
N GLN A 17 -20.93 6.73 62.42
CA GLN A 17 -21.57 7.75 61.57
C GLN A 17 -21.02 7.65 60.14
N LEU A 18 -21.90 7.33 59.19
CA LEU A 18 -21.60 7.37 57.77
C LEU A 18 -21.32 8.82 57.36
N LEU A 19 -20.04 9.21 57.23
CA LEU A 19 -19.66 10.48 56.65
C LEU A 19 -19.86 10.42 55.13
N PRO A 20 -20.83 11.15 54.54
CA PRO A 20 -21.13 11.04 53.11
C PRO A 20 -19.94 11.45 52.23
N SER A 21 -19.08 12.33 52.72
CA SER A 21 -17.84 12.75 52.07
C SER A 21 -16.83 11.61 51.92
N ALA A 22 -16.67 10.76 52.94
CA ALA A 22 -15.74 9.63 52.88
C ALA A 22 -16.18 8.59 51.84
N VAL A 23 -17.49 8.26 51.82
CA VAL A 23 -18.07 7.36 50.82
C VAL A 23 -17.93 7.93 49.41
N PHE A 24 -18.12 9.25 49.26
CA PHE A 24 -17.96 9.94 47.98
C PHE A 24 -16.51 9.86 47.48
N TYR A 25 -15.50 10.18 48.30
CA TYR A 25 -14.11 10.08 47.85
C TYR A 25 -13.63 8.64 47.68
N ALA A 26 -14.12 7.70 48.49
CA ALA A 26 -13.80 6.28 48.36
C ALA A 26 -14.33 5.67 47.05
N THR A 27 -15.38 6.25 46.45
CA THR A 27 -15.98 5.77 45.20
C THR A 27 -15.58 6.63 44.00
N ALA A 28 -15.74 7.95 44.09
CA ALA A 28 -15.38 8.90 43.03
C ALA A 28 -13.86 9.00 42.84
N GLY A 29 -13.07 8.91 43.91
CA GLY A 29 -11.61 9.01 43.84
C GLY A 29 -10.98 7.94 42.94
N PRO A 30 -11.20 6.63 43.21
CA PRO A 30 -10.68 5.57 42.35
C PRO A 30 -11.18 5.63 40.90
N LEU A 31 -12.44 6.02 40.69
CA LEU A 31 -13.01 6.17 39.34
C LEU A 31 -12.35 7.30 38.55
N VAL A 32 -12.22 8.48 39.16
CA VAL A 32 -11.55 9.64 38.53
C VAL A 32 -10.06 9.35 38.34
N PHE A 33 -9.41 8.73 39.33
CA PHE A 33 -8.01 8.33 39.23
C PHE A 33 -7.77 7.33 38.09
N TYR A 34 -8.61 6.30 37.98
CA TYR A 34 -8.54 5.33 36.88
C TYR A 34 -8.74 6.00 35.53
N PHE A 35 -9.75 6.86 35.40
CA PHE A 35 -10.02 7.56 34.14
C PHE A 35 -8.91 8.54 33.75
N ALA A 36 -8.36 9.27 34.72
CA ALA A 36 -7.23 10.16 34.52
C ALA A 36 -5.99 9.37 34.11
N MET A 37 -5.69 8.25 34.76
CA MET A 37 -4.57 7.38 34.42
C MET A 37 -4.70 6.82 33.00
N ASP A 38 -5.90 6.33 32.64
CA ASP A 38 -6.15 5.79 31.31
C ASP A 38 -6.03 6.86 30.22
N ARG A 39 -6.64 8.04 30.43
CA ARG A 39 -6.62 9.13 29.44
C ARG A 39 -5.26 9.80 29.30
N LEU A 40 -4.56 10.06 30.41
CA LEU A 40 -3.34 10.88 30.41
C LEU A 40 -2.06 10.07 30.26
N ILE A 41 -2.05 8.78 30.59
CA ILE A 41 -0.83 7.96 30.55
C ILE A 41 -0.99 6.82 29.53
N ILE A 42 -2.07 6.06 29.61
CA ILE A 42 -2.26 4.86 28.77
C ILE A 42 -2.50 5.26 27.31
N GLN A 43 -3.45 6.17 27.03
CA GLN A 43 -3.72 6.61 25.66
C GLN A 43 -2.50 7.22 24.92
N PRO A 44 -1.71 8.15 25.49
CA PRO A 44 -0.55 8.68 24.79
C PRO A 44 0.56 7.63 24.60
N TYR A 45 0.75 6.73 25.56
CA TYR A 45 1.75 5.67 25.43
C TYR A 45 1.40 4.67 24.32
N LEU A 46 0.13 4.23 24.24
CA LEU A 46 -0.34 3.34 23.18
C LEU A 46 -0.25 3.99 21.79
N ARG A 47 -0.51 5.30 21.68
CA ARG A 47 -0.34 6.02 20.41
C ARG A 47 1.13 6.09 19.99
N ALA A 48 2.02 6.46 20.91
CA ALA A 48 3.46 6.51 20.64
C ALA A 48 4.04 5.14 20.27
N GLN A 49 3.54 4.05 20.88
CA GLN A 49 3.97 2.70 20.53
C GLN A 49 3.52 2.30 19.11
N LYS A 50 2.26 2.60 18.77
CA LYS A 50 1.72 2.36 17.41
C LYS A 50 2.49 3.13 16.34
N GLU A 51 2.88 4.37 16.63
CA GLU A 51 3.69 5.17 15.71
C GLU A 51 5.07 4.54 15.47
N LYS A 52 5.75 4.06 16.53
CA LYS A 52 7.03 3.36 16.38
C LYS A 52 6.93 2.07 15.60
N ASP A 53 5.85 1.30 15.79
CA ASP A 53 5.64 0.06 15.05
C ASP A 53 5.35 0.33 13.57
N LEU A 54 4.59 1.40 13.28
CA LEU A 54 4.35 1.88 11.91
C LEU A 54 5.64 2.37 11.23
N GLU A 55 6.49 3.09 11.96
CA GLU A 55 7.80 3.55 11.46
C GLU A 55 8.71 2.38 11.12
N LYS A 56 8.84 1.39 12.01
CA LYS A 56 9.61 0.17 11.72
C LYS A 56 9.08 -0.59 10.51
N GLN A 57 7.75 -0.68 10.35
CA GLN A 57 7.15 -1.27 9.15
C GLN A 57 7.48 -0.46 7.89
N ARG A 58 7.47 0.87 7.97
CA ARG A 58 7.84 1.74 6.84
C ARG A 58 9.31 1.61 6.48
N GLU A 59 10.20 1.55 7.47
CA GLU A 59 11.64 1.38 7.26
C GLU A 59 11.95 0.04 6.58
N SER A 60 11.38 -1.05 7.09
CA SER A 60 11.53 -2.40 6.48
C SER A 60 10.94 -2.44 5.08
N CYS A 61 9.78 -1.83 4.86
CA CYS A 61 9.13 -1.79 3.56
C CYS A 61 9.93 -0.91 2.56
N ALA A 62 10.58 0.15 3.04
CA ALA A 62 11.40 1.04 2.22
C ALA A 62 12.67 0.33 1.71
N SER A 63 13.35 -0.46 2.55
CA SER A 63 14.51 -1.26 2.12
C SER A 63 14.13 -2.30 1.06
N ASP A 64 12.99 -2.97 1.24
CA ASP A 64 12.51 -3.99 0.31
C ASP A 64 12.12 -3.37 -1.04
N THR A 65 11.50 -2.19 -1.02
CA THR A 65 11.13 -1.44 -2.23
C THR A 65 12.39 -1.03 -3.00
N PHE A 66 13.44 -0.61 -2.30
CA PHE A 66 14.70 -0.22 -2.92
C PHE A 66 15.40 -1.40 -3.61
N GLN A 67 15.42 -2.58 -2.98
CA GLN A 67 15.98 -3.79 -3.58
C GLN A 67 15.20 -4.19 -4.85
N LYS A 68 13.87 -4.25 -4.76
CA LYS A 68 13.00 -4.57 -5.91
C LYS A 68 13.16 -3.58 -7.06
N LYS A 69 13.35 -2.30 -6.73
CA LYS A 69 13.63 -1.27 -7.74
C LYS A 69 14.94 -1.55 -8.48
N GLN A 70 16.02 -1.88 -7.76
CA GLN A 70 17.30 -2.21 -8.39
C GLN A 70 17.20 -3.47 -9.26
N GLU A 71 16.50 -4.51 -8.78
CA GLU A 71 16.25 -5.73 -9.55
C GLU A 71 15.48 -5.42 -10.83
N ALA A 72 14.46 -4.58 -10.76
CA ALA A 72 13.70 -4.14 -11.93
C ALA A 72 14.57 -3.36 -12.92
N GLU A 73 15.38 -2.40 -12.45
CA GLU A 73 16.30 -1.64 -13.30
C GLU A 73 17.36 -2.53 -13.98
N ALA A 74 17.89 -3.53 -13.26
CA ALA A 74 18.82 -4.50 -13.81
C ALA A 74 18.14 -5.37 -14.89
N ALA A 75 16.92 -5.84 -14.63
CA ALA A 75 16.14 -6.59 -15.61
C ALA A 75 15.87 -5.76 -16.88
N VAL A 76 15.48 -4.49 -16.73
CA VAL A 76 15.26 -3.56 -17.85
C VAL A 76 16.52 -3.40 -18.70
N ARG A 77 17.70 -3.26 -18.08
CA ARG A 77 18.98 -3.17 -18.80
C ARG A 77 19.27 -4.44 -19.62
N LEU A 78 19.03 -5.63 -19.05
CA LEU A 78 19.24 -6.89 -19.76
C LEU A 78 18.27 -7.09 -20.93
N MET A 79 17.06 -6.52 -20.85
CA MET A 79 16.03 -6.66 -21.88
C MET A 79 16.22 -5.73 -23.09
N GLN A 80 17.07 -4.69 -23.00
CA GLN A 80 17.19 -3.68 -24.06
C GLN A 80 17.49 -4.26 -25.44
N GLU A 81 18.40 -5.24 -25.51
CA GLU A 81 18.73 -5.89 -26.80
C GLU A 81 17.56 -6.68 -27.37
N SER A 82 16.87 -7.45 -26.52
CA SER A 82 15.70 -8.23 -26.92
C SER A 82 14.57 -7.32 -27.41
N VAL A 83 14.31 -6.23 -26.69
CA VAL A 83 13.30 -5.24 -27.03
C VAL A 83 13.61 -4.58 -28.37
N ARG A 84 14.88 -4.23 -28.64
CA ARG A 84 15.28 -3.66 -29.94
C ARG A 84 14.94 -4.60 -31.09
N ARG A 85 15.29 -5.89 -30.96
CA ARG A 85 14.98 -6.92 -31.98
C ARG A 85 13.47 -7.09 -32.17
N ILE A 86 12.69 -7.06 -31.09
CA ILE A 86 11.22 -7.15 -31.15
C ILE A 86 10.66 -5.94 -31.89
N ILE A 87 11.12 -4.73 -31.57
CA ILE A 87 10.66 -3.49 -32.22
C ILE A 87 10.96 -3.55 -33.72
N GLU A 88 12.19 -3.89 -34.12
CA GLU A 88 12.57 -4.03 -35.54
C GLU A 88 11.68 -5.06 -36.27
N ALA A 89 11.38 -6.20 -35.62
CA ALA A 89 10.54 -7.25 -36.20
C ALA A 89 9.05 -6.84 -36.30
N GLU A 90 8.53 -6.13 -35.30
CA GLU A 90 7.15 -5.65 -35.27
C GLU A 90 6.96 -4.46 -36.22
N GLU A 91 7.95 -3.57 -36.35
CA GLU A 91 7.94 -2.44 -37.28
C GLU A 91 7.87 -2.91 -38.74
N ALA A 92 8.68 -3.91 -39.11
CA ALA A 92 8.65 -4.52 -40.44
C ALA A 92 7.27 -5.13 -40.80
N ARG A 93 6.48 -5.51 -39.80
CA ARG A 93 5.15 -6.13 -39.96
C ARG A 93 4.00 -5.16 -39.69
N MET A 94 4.30 -3.89 -39.39
CA MET A 94 3.33 -2.90 -38.89
C MET A 94 2.49 -3.46 -37.73
N GLY A 95 3.17 -4.13 -36.81
CA GLY A 95 2.60 -4.85 -35.68
C GLY A 95 2.34 -3.96 -34.47
N LEU A 96 2.50 -4.53 -33.27
CA LEU A 96 2.23 -3.84 -32.00
C LEU A 96 3.51 -3.24 -31.43
N ILE A 97 3.57 -1.91 -31.34
CA ILE A 97 4.69 -1.17 -30.76
C ILE A 97 4.17 -0.35 -29.58
N ILE A 98 4.75 -0.52 -28.41
CA ILE A 98 4.41 0.24 -27.22
C ILE A 98 5.22 1.54 -27.25
N VAL A 99 4.52 2.66 -27.32
CA VAL A 99 5.13 3.99 -27.37
C VAL A 99 5.50 4.42 -25.96
N ASN A 100 4.50 4.47 -25.07
CA ASN A 100 4.69 4.84 -23.67
C ASN A 100 3.86 3.90 -22.78
N ALA A 101 4.42 3.44 -21.67
CA ALA A 101 3.68 2.72 -20.65
C ALA A 101 4.07 3.18 -19.24
N TRP A 102 3.05 3.46 -18.43
CA TRP A 102 3.19 4.05 -17.11
C TRP A 102 2.43 3.21 -16.10
N TYR A 103 3.10 2.80 -15.02
CA TYR A 103 2.50 2.03 -13.94
C TYR A 103 2.61 2.76 -12.62
N GLY A 104 1.50 2.89 -11.90
CA GLY A 104 1.48 3.48 -10.57
C GLY A 104 0.16 4.15 -10.23
N LYS A 105 0.21 5.03 -9.24
CA LYS A 105 -0.95 5.82 -8.83
C LYS A 105 -1.03 7.09 -9.68
N PHE A 106 -2.02 7.15 -10.55
CA PHE A 106 -2.35 8.39 -11.27
C PHE A 106 -3.21 9.27 -10.39
N VAL A 107 -2.72 10.47 -10.09
CA VAL A 107 -3.49 11.47 -9.36
C VAL A 107 -4.63 11.92 -10.26
N ASN A 108 -5.87 11.65 -9.86
CA ASN A 108 -7.03 12.28 -10.49
C ASN A 108 -7.17 13.69 -9.88
N ASP A 109 -7.12 14.71 -10.72
CA ASP A 109 -6.78 16.11 -10.42
C ASP A 109 -7.85 16.90 -9.62
N GLN A 110 -8.49 16.30 -8.61
CA GLN A 110 -9.55 16.99 -7.86
C GLN A 110 -9.41 17.04 -6.33
N SER A 111 -8.47 16.35 -5.69
CA SER A 111 -8.47 16.33 -4.21
C SER A 111 -7.17 16.59 -3.46
N ARG A 112 -5.96 16.46 -4.04
CA ARG A 112 -4.70 16.74 -3.31
C ARG A 112 -3.56 17.18 -4.23
N ARG A 113 -3.16 18.45 -4.16
CA ARG A 113 -2.01 19.03 -4.90
C ARG A 113 -0.63 18.54 -4.45
N ASP A 114 -0.54 17.80 -3.34
CA ASP A 114 0.75 17.39 -2.73
C ASP A 114 1.11 15.90 -2.89
N GLU A 115 0.24 15.08 -3.49
CA GLU A 115 0.59 13.69 -3.79
C GLU A 115 1.43 13.65 -5.08
N LYS A 116 2.76 13.56 -4.94
CA LYS A 116 3.64 13.29 -6.08
C LYS A 116 3.16 12.01 -6.78
N ALA A 117 2.85 12.10 -8.07
CA ALA A 117 2.50 10.95 -8.88
C ALA A 117 3.65 9.94 -8.85
N LYS A 118 3.50 8.87 -8.06
CA LYS A 118 4.44 7.77 -7.94
C LYS A 118 4.19 6.81 -9.10
N VAL A 119 4.80 7.13 -10.23
CA VAL A 119 4.62 6.43 -11.49
C VAL A 119 5.97 5.95 -12.00
N ILE A 120 5.99 4.74 -12.55
CA ILE A 120 7.17 4.09 -13.13
C ILE A 120 6.95 3.98 -14.64
N ASP A 121 8.00 4.24 -15.40
CA ASP A 121 8.04 3.93 -16.82
C ASP A 121 8.29 2.42 -17.00
N VAL A 122 7.32 1.74 -17.60
CA VAL A 122 7.34 0.30 -17.84
C VAL A 122 7.30 -0.03 -19.34
N THR A 123 7.68 0.91 -20.20
CA THR A 123 7.66 0.76 -21.67
C THR A 123 8.52 -0.40 -22.14
N VAL A 124 9.78 -0.46 -21.69
CA VAL A 124 10.75 -1.52 -22.06
C VAL A 124 10.29 -2.91 -21.62
N PRO A 125 9.99 -3.17 -20.33
CA PRO A 125 9.60 -4.51 -19.90
C PRO A 125 8.28 -4.94 -20.54
N LEU A 126 7.35 -4.01 -20.78
CA LEU A 126 6.09 -4.31 -21.45
C LEU A 126 6.28 -4.67 -22.94
N GLN A 127 7.19 -4.01 -23.64
CA GLN A 127 7.51 -4.34 -25.04
C GLN A 127 8.12 -5.74 -25.16
N CYS A 128 8.90 -6.18 -24.16
CA CYS A 128 9.47 -7.53 -24.13
C CYS A 128 8.40 -8.63 -24.01
N LEU A 129 7.21 -8.30 -23.50
CA LEU A 129 6.09 -9.23 -23.36
C LEU A 129 5.23 -9.34 -24.63
N VAL A 130 5.44 -8.48 -25.63
CA VAL A 130 4.74 -8.53 -26.91
C VAL A 130 5.21 -9.75 -27.72
N LYS A 131 4.26 -10.56 -28.18
CA LYS A 131 4.51 -11.72 -29.05
C LYS A 131 3.47 -11.76 -30.16
N ASP A 132 3.92 -11.92 -31.40
CA ASP A 132 3.06 -12.00 -32.60
C ASP A 132 2.06 -10.83 -32.70
N SER A 133 2.56 -9.59 -32.53
CA SER A 133 1.75 -8.36 -32.54
C SER A 133 0.58 -8.32 -31.54
N LYS A 134 0.68 -9.08 -30.44
CA LYS A 134 -0.30 -9.10 -29.36
C LYS A 134 0.39 -9.02 -28.01
N LEU A 135 -0.28 -8.39 -27.05
CA LEU A 135 0.11 -8.39 -25.65
C LEU A 135 -1.04 -8.93 -24.82
N ILE A 136 -0.75 -9.96 -24.04
CA ILE A 136 -1.70 -10.63 -23.15
C ILE A 136 -1.11 -10.60 -21.75
N LEU A 137 -1.68 -9.75 -20.89
CA LEU A 137 -1.42 -9.74 -19.46
C LEU A 137 -2.48 -10.58 -18.76
N THR A 138 -2.05 -11.47 -17.86
CA THR A 138 -2.91 -12.27 -16.99
C THR A 138 -3.47 -11.43 -15.84
N GLU A 139 -4.50 -11.95 -15.15
CA GLU A 139 -5.15 -11.33 -13.97
C GLU A 139 -4.27 -11.40 -12.70
N ALA A 140 -2.95 -11.43 -12.86
CA ALA A 140 -2.01 -11.37 -11.75
C ALA A 140 -1.55 -9.93 -11.54
N SER A 141 -1.13 -9.60 -10.32
CA SER A 141 -0.56 -8.28 -10.03
C SER A 141 0.61 -7.99 -10.97
N LYS A 142 0.53 -6.86 -11.68
CA LYS A 142 1.53 -6.47 -12.69
C LYS A 142 2.87 -6.12 -12.04
N ALA A 143 2.89 -5.88 -10.72
CA ALA A 143 4.11 -5.72 -9.94
C ALA A 143 4.98 -6.99 -9.88
N GLY A 144 4.43 -8.18 -10.16
CA GLY A 144 5.18 -9.44 -10.20
C GLY A 144 5.86 -9.72 -11.55
N LEU A 145 5.67 -8.86 -12.55
CA LEU A 145 6.28 -9.03 -13.87
C LEU A 145 7.76 -8.62 -13.85
N PRO A 146 8.61 -9.26 -14.67
CA PRO A 146 10.02 -8.93 -14.69
C PRO A 146 10.23 -7.49 -15.21
N GLY A 147 11.00 -6.69 -14.46
CA GLY A 147 11.19 -5.26 -14.74
C GLY A 147 10.09 -4.35 -14.20
N PHE A 148 9.06 -4.91 -13.53
CA PHE A 148 8.07 -4.15 -12.77
C PHE A 148 8.44 -4.15 -11.28
N TYR A 149 8.09 -3.08 -10.58
CA TYR A 149 8.06 -3.03 -9.12
C TYR A 149 6.87 -2.20 -8.66
N ASP A 150 6.47 -2.36 -7.40
CA ASP A 150 5.37 -1.61 -6.83
C ASP A 150 5.87 -0.28 -6.21
N PRO A 151 5.50 0.90 -6.76
CA PRO A 151 5.89 2.18 -6.19
C PRO A 151 5.01 2.60 -5.01
N CYS A 152 3.83 1.99 -4.86
CA CYS A 152 2.77 2.37 -3.91
C CYS A 152 2.12 1.12 -3.30
N ILE A 153 2.81 0.48 -2.37
CA ILE A 153 2.29 -0.70 -1.67
C ILE A 153 1.04 -0.31 -0.86
N GLY A 154 -0.07 -0.98 -1.14
CA GLY A 154 -1.36 -0.78 -0.46
C GLY A 154 -2.25 0.32 -1.03
N GLU A 155 -1.87 0.96 -2.14
CA GLU A 155 -2.75 1.90 -2.87
C GLU A 155 -3.25 1.30 -4.19
N ASP A 156 -4.32 1.89 -4.73
CA ASP A 156 -4.84 1.55 -6.06
C ASP A 156 -3.85 2.00 -7.15
N LYS A 157 -3.46 1.05 -8.00
CA LYS A 157 -2.48 1.25 -9.07
C LYS A 157 -3.10 0.89 -10.40
N ASN A 158 -2.81 1.72 -11.39
CA ASN A 158 -3.26 1.49 -12.76
C ASN A 158 -2.04 1.42 -13.68
N LEU A 159 -2.21 0.72 -14.79
CA LEU A 159 -1.30 0.68 -15.92
C LEU A 159 -1.94 1.48 -17.06
N LYS A 160 -1.29 2.56 -17.48
CA LYS A 160 -1.64 3.31 -18.69
C LYS A 160 -0.68 2.93 -19.80
N VAL A 161 -1.21 2.47 -20.93
CA VAL A 161 -0.41 2.07 -22.09
C VAL A 161 -0.86 2.86 -23.30
N LEU A 162 0.09 3.50 -23.97
CA LEU A 162 -0.04 4.10 -25.28
C LEU A 162 0.74 3.22 -26.26
N TYR A 163 0.06 2.69 -27.26
CA TYR A 163 0.65 1.79 -28.24
C TYR A 163 0.20 2.15 -29.65
N GLN A 164 1.02 1.80 -30.62
CA GLN A 164 0.72 1.90 -32.03
C GLN A 164 0.47 0.49 -32.57
N PHE A 165 -0.60 0.33 -33.34
CA PHE A 165 -0.90 -0.90 -34.06
C PHE A 165 -1.27 -0.55 -35.48
N ARG A 166 -0.57 -1.13 -36.46
CA ARG A 166 -0.78 -0.85 -37.90
C ARG A 166 -0.74 0.64 -38.24
N GLY A 167 0.17 1.38 -37.62
CA GLY A 167 0.32 2.83 -37.82
C GLY A 167 -0.65 3.71 -37.02
N VAL A 168 -1.66 3.14 -36.35
CA VAL A 168 -2.66 3.90 -35.59
C VAL A 168 -2.39 3.87 -34.09
N LEU A 169 -2.47 5.03 -33.44
CA LEU A 169 -2.29 5.17 -31.99
C LEU A 169 -3.52 4.73 -31.21
N HIS A 170 -3.27 4.03 -30.11
CA HIS A 170 -4.28 3.52 -29.20
C HIS A 170 -3.84 3.74 -27.75
N GLN A 171 -4.78 4.06 -26.88
CA GLN A 171 -4.54 4.22 -25.45
C GLN A 171 -5.50 3.35 -24.64
N VAL A 172 -4.95 2.70 -23.60
CA VAL A 172 -5.73 1.93 -22.65
C VAL A 172 -5.25 2.22 -21.23
N MET A 173 -6.19 2.22 -20.29
CA MET A 173 -5.92 2.18 -18.87
C MET A 173 -6.50 0.88 -18.31
N SER A 174 -5.71 0.17 -17.51
CA SER A 174 -6.11 -1.09 -16.89
C SER A 174 -5.69 -1.10 -15.42
N ALA A 175 -6.50 -1.71 -14.56
CA ALA A 175 -6.18 -1.86 -13.15
C ALA A 175 -5.08 -2.93 -12.92
N ASP A 176 -4.39 -2.91 -11.78
CA ASP A 176 -3.30 -3.86 -11.47
C ASP A 176 -3.70 -5.34 -11.63
N ASN A 177 -4.90 -5.73 -11.19
CA ASN A 177 -5.36 -7.12 -11.23
C ASN A 177 -6.17 -7.49 -12.48
N GLU A 178 -6.36 -6.57 -13.41
CA GLU A 178 -7.20 -6.79 -14.59
C GLU A 178 -6.40 -7.40 -15.74
N ALA A 179 -6.95 -8.42 -16.40
CA ALA A 179 -6.36 -8.96 -17.62
C ALA A 179 -6.45 -7.95 -18.78
N LEU A 180 -5.30 -7.63 -19.37
CA LEU A 180 -5.23 -6.74 -20.51
C LEU A 180 -4.87 -7.53 -21.76
N ARG A 181 -5.74 -7.46 -22.77
CA ARG A 181 -5.48 -7.99 -24.12
C ARG A 181 -5.51 -6.85 -25.11
N ILE A 182 -4.39 -6.58 -25.77
CA ILE A 182 -4.27 -5.59 -26.85
C ILE A 182 -3.59 -6.25 -28.07
N PRO A 183 -3.86 -5.78 -29.30
CA PRO A 183 -4.66 -4.60 -29.67
C PRO A 183 -6.18 -4.80 -29.61
N LYS A 184 -6.92 -3.74 -29.26
CA LYS A 184 -8.40 -3.66 -29.39
C LYS A 184 -8.78 -2.39 -30.12
N GLN A 185 -9.75 -2.48 -31.03
CA GLN A 185 -10.25 -1.32 -31.79
C GLN A 185 -10.89 -0.24 -30.91
N SER A 186 -11.48 -0.63 -29.77
CA SER A 186 -12.09 0.30 -28.80
C SER A 186 -11.10 1.26 -28.15
N HIS A 187 -9.79 1.00 -28.26
CA HIS A 187 -8.75 1.82 -27.65
C HIS A 187 -8.16 2.86 -28.61
N ARG A 188 -8.66 2.92 -29.85
CA ARG A 188 -8.15 3.82 -30.87
C ARG A 188 -8.31 5.26 -30.43
N ILE A 189 -7.24 6.03 -30.55
CA ILE A 189 -7.28 7.48 -30.39
C ILE A 189 -7.37 8.06 -31.79
N ASP A 190 -8.50 8.69 -32.11
CA ASP A 190 -8.57 9.53 -33.29
C ASP A 190 -7.91 10.87 -32.93
N MET A 191 -6.75 11.14 -33.52
CA MET A 191 -6.16 12.47 -33.52
C MET A 191 -6.91 13.33 -34.53
N ASP A 192 -8.13 13.74 -34.18
CA ASP A 192 -8.83 14.82 -34.87
C ASP A 192 -8.55 16.11 -34.09
N SER A 193 -7.49 16.83 -34.48
CA SER A 193 -7.23 18.28 -34.27
C SER A 193 -5.89 18.68 -34.90
#